data_AF-A0A226DVM2-F1
#
_entry.id   AF-A0A226DVM2-F1
#
_cell.length_a   1.000
_cell.length_b   1.000
_cell.length_c   1.000
_cell.angle_alpha   90.00
_cell.angle_beta   90.00
_cell.angle_gamma   90.00
#
_symmetry.space_group_name_H-M   'P 1'
#
loop_
_entity.id
_entity.type
_entity.pdbx_description
1 polymer ?
#
loop_
_entity_poly.entity_id
_entity_poly.type
_entity_poly.pdbx_seq_one_letter_code
_entity_poly.pdbx_strand_id
1 'polypeptide(L)'
;MWCSSMDLDTQNVPPDALICSEHFSEKDFCNRKRIRLNNAAVPLEINAPPPMIVSPTPPTSNNRRPLVQILPKLSTSSSPVSQPSFGVTQSELPPAPSPITSDSFPNSTAADKKRIRQLQQKVRRAKARTGGGNILQKLDELTGDEDSLKSIIKSQLHRLTSRKKKKRFSQEEKVTALTIYYSSTKRGYRTLQKLGLRLPSISTINRWLRSFTISPGINNSIE
;
A
#
# COMPACT_ATOMS: atom_id res chain seq x y z
N MET A 1 -23.20 -1.96 17.84
CA MET A 1 -24.32 -1.18 17.26
C MET A 1 -25.15 -2.01 16.28
N TRP A 2 -24.56 -2.76 15.35
CA TRP A 2 -25.36 -3.57 14.41
C TRP A 2 -26.16 -4.70 15.07
N CYS A 3 -25.60 -5.43 16.04
CA CYS A 3 -26.33 -6.51 16.71
C CYS A 3 -27.64 -6.04 17.36
N SER A 4 -27.62 -4.85 17.99
CA SER A 4 -28.80 -4.24 18.61
C SER A 4 -29.86 -3.81 17.59
N SER A 5 -29.48 -3.53 16.34
CA SER A 5 -30.41 -3.12 15.29
C SER A 5 -31.03 -4.30 14.54
N MET A 6 -30.45 -5.49 14.67
CA MET A 6 -30.90 -6.72 14.02
C MET A 6 -31.48 -7.73 15.02
N ASP A 7 -31.66 -7.32 16.27
CA ASP A 7 -32.06 -8.19 17.39
C ASP A 7 -31.22 -9.48 17.50
N LEU A 8 -29.93 -9.38 17.18
CA LEU A 8 -29.01 -10.51 17.28
C LEU A 8 -28.43 -10.63 18.68
N ASP A 9 -28.46 -11.84 19.22
CA ASP A 9 -27.78 -12.16 20.47
C ASP A 9 -26.27 -12.06 20.29
N THR A 10 -25.67 -11.06 20.93
CA THR A 10 -24.23 -10.78 20.87
C THR A 10 -23.34 -11.94 21.31
N GLN A 11 -23.85 -12.89 22.10
CA GLN A 11 -23.07 -14.05 22.53
C GLN A 11 -22.91 -15.11 21.42
N ASN A 12 -23.80 -15.10 20.43
CA ASN A 12 -23.89 -16.13 19.40
C ASN A 12 -23.41 -15.68 18.02
N VAL A 13 -22.94 -14.44 17.87
CA VAL A 13 -22.42 -13.92 16.60
C VAL A 13 -20.91 -14.17 16.51
N PRO A 14 -20.43 -14.93 15.52
CA PRO A 14 -19.00 -15.12 15.29
C PRO A 14 -18.28 -13.77 15.07
N PRO A 15 -17.04 -13.60 15.56
CA PRO A 15 -16.30 -12.34 15.41
C PRO A 15 -15.99 -11.98 13.95
N ASP A 16 -16.09 -12.93 13.03
CA ASP A 16 -15.87 -12.80 11.59
C ASP A 16 -17.17 -12.84 10.78
N ALA A 17 -18.34 -12.74 11.42
CA ALA A 17 -19.61 -12.66 10.73
C ALA A 17 -19.67 -11.41 9.84
N LEU A 18 -20.10 -11.59 8.60
CA LEU A 18 -20.24 -10.53 7.59
C LEU A 18 -21.70 -10.44 7.12
N ILE A 19 -22.15 -9.23 6.85
CA ILE A 19 -23.48 -8.94 6.28
C ILE A 19 -23.29 -8.64 4.79
N CYS A 20 -24.14 -9.20 3.92
CA CYS A 20 -24.06 -8.91 2.49
C CYS A 20 -24.49 -7.45 2.19
N SER A 21 -24.09 -6.93 1.04
CA SER A 21 -24.34 -5.53 0.65
C SER A 21 -25.81 -5.22 0.34
N GLU A 22 -26.66 -6.23 0.18
CA GLU A 22 -28.09 -6.09 -0.15
C GLU A 22 -28.92 -5.55 1.03
N HIS A 23 -28.42 -5.72 2.25
CA HIS A 23 -29.06 -5.21 3.46
C HIS A 23 -28.79 -3.72 3.70
N PHE A 24 -28.10 -3.02 2.80
CA PHE A 24 -27.76 -1.60 2.96
C PHE A 24 -28.31 -0.77 1.81
N SER A 25 -28.73 0.46 2.09
CA SER A 25 -29.19 1.38 1.05
C SER A 25 -28.00 1.91 0.23
N GLU A 26 -28.23 2.32 -1.01
CA GLU A 26 -27.16 2.85 -1.88
C GLU A 26 -26.45 4.06 -1.29
N LYS A 27 -27.18 4.88 -0.53
CA LYS A 27 -26.66 6.07 0.16
C LYS A 27 -25.69 5.73 1.31
N ASP A 28 -25.72 4.49 1.79
CA ASP A 28 -24.89 4.04 2.92
C ASP A 28 -23.47 3.69 2.48
N PHE A 29 -23.20 3.66 1.18
CA PHE A 29 -21.87 3.40 0.64
C PHE A 29 -21.11 4.70 0.37
N CYS A 30 -19.83 4.77 0.77
CA CYS A 30 -18.96 5.91 0.47
C CYS A 30 -18.66 6.05 -1.02
N ASN A 31 -18.96 5.02 -1.83
CA ASN A 31 -18.64 4.98 -3.24
C ASN A 31 -19.72 4.29 -4.07
N ARG A 32 -19.83 4.71 -5.34
CA ARG A 32 -20.77 4.11 -6.30
C ARG A 32 -20.54 2.61 -6.56
N LYS A 33 -19.34 2.12 -6.27
CA LYS A 33 -18.97 0.70 -6.45
C LYS A 33 -19.39 -0.20 -5.27
N ARG A 34 -20.04 0.35 -4.24
CA ARG A 34 -20.48 -0.36 -3.03
C ARG A 34 -19.38 -1.19 -2.34
N ILE A 35 -18.14 -0.70 -2.33
CA ILE A 35 -16.98 -1.42 -1.75
C ILE A 35 -16.83 -1.12 -0.25
N ARG A 36 -17.30 0.05 0.19
CA ARG A 36 -17.11 0.51 1.57
C ARG A 36 -18.35 1.22 2.08
N LEU A 37 -18.83 0.79 3.25
CA LEU A 37 -19.92 1.42 3.98
C LEU A 37 -19.45 2.66 4.74
N ASN A 38 -20.35 3.62 4.92
CA ASN A 38 -20.21 4.73 5.85
C ASN A 38 -20.20 4.20 7.29
N ASN A 39 -19.48 4.86 8.20
CA ASN A 39 -19.41 4.43 9.61
C ASN A 39 -20.77 4.48 10.33
N ALA A 40 -21.71 5.28 9.82
CA ALA A 40 -23.07 5.41 10.35
C ALA A 40 -24.10 4.54 9.59
N ALA A 41 -23.65 3.67 8.68
CA ALA A 41 -24.54 2.76 7.96
C ALA A 41 -25.16 1.75 8.92
N VAL A 42 -26.47 1.56 8.80
CA VAL A 42 -27.25 0.59 9.56
C VAL A 42 -27.98 -0.31 8.54
N PRO A 43 -27.97 -1.64 8.72
CA PRO A 43 -28.75 -2.53 7.86
C PRO A 43 -30.23 -2.15 7.86
N LEU A 44 -30.88 -2.20 6.70
CA LEU A 44 -32.33 -2.15 6.59
C LEU A 44 -32.92 -3.38 7.30
N GLU A 45 -34.03 -3.19 8.01
CA GLU A 45 -34.68 -4.25 8.80
C GLU A 45 -34.84 -5.54 7.99
N ILE A 46 -34.17 -6.60 8.44
CA ILE A 46 -34.11 -7.90 7.76
C ILE A 46 -35.46 -8.62 7.75
N ASN A 47 -36.37 -8.19 8.62
CA ASN A 47 -37.68 -8.80 8.83
C ASN A 47 -38.84 -8.03 8.20
N ALA A 48 -38.57 -7.03 7.36
CA ALA A 48 -39.65 -6.49 6.54
C ALA A 48 -40.14 -7.63 5.62
N PRO A 49 -41.41 -8.09 5.73
CA PRO A 49 -41.93 -9.10 4.83
C PRO A 49 -41.66 -8.64 3.40
N PRO A 50 -41.20 -9.53 2.50
CA PRO A 50 -40.90 -9.14 1.13
C PRO A 50 -42.10 -8.37 0.60
N PRO A 51 -41.90 -7.17 0.01
CA PRO A 51 -43.01 -6.44 -0.54
C PRO A 51 -43.68 -7.39 -1.52
N MET A 52 -44.91 -7.81 -1.22
CA MET A 52 -45.68 -8.61 -2.15
C MET A 52 -45.66 -7.83 -3.44
N ILE A 53 -45.18 -8.48 -4.50
CA ILE A 53 -45.06 -7.91 -5.84
C ILE A 53 -46.49 -7.54 -6.26
N VAL A 54 -46.91 -6.32 -5.94
CA VAL A 54 -48.11 -5.74 -6.52
C VAL A 54 -47.70 -5.44 -7.96
N SER A 55 -48.33 -6.18 -8.87
CA SER A 55 -48.14 -6.05 -10.30
C SER A 55 -48.22 -4.57 -10.72
N PRO A 56 -47.38 -4.12 -11.67
CA PRO A 56 -47.29 -2.71 -12.02
C PRO A 56 -48.64 -2.21 -12.57
N THR A 57 -49.33 -1.39 -11.80
CA THR A 57 -50.39 -0.52 -12.31
C THR A 57 -49.77 0.57 -13.18
N PRO A 58 -50.40 0.92 -14.31
CA PRO A 58 -49.87 1.88 -15.27
C PRO A 58 -49.69 3.28 -14.68
N PRO A 59 -48.72 4.06 -15.20
CA PRO A 59 -48.31 5.33 -14.61
C PRO A 59 -49.40 6.38 -14.75
N THR A 60 -50.01 6.75 -13.63
CA THR A 60 -50.75 8.01 -13.55
C THR A 60 -49.76 9.09 -13.15
N SER A 61 -49.41 9.92 -14.14
CA SER A 61 -48.81 11.23 -13.96
C SER A 61 -49.46 11.97 -12.80
N ASN A 62 -48.68 12.34 -11.78
CA ASN A 62 -48.87 13.63 -11.14
C ASN A 62 -47.66 14.08 -10.32
N ASN A 63 -47.17 15.25 -10.72
CA ASN A 63 -46.38 16.16 -9.93
C ASN A 63 -46.87 16.26 -8.49
N ARG A 64 -45.95 16.17 -7.52
CA ARG A 64 -45.88 17.08 -6.35
C ARG A 64 -44.63 16.83 -5.51
N ARG A 65 -43.77 17.85 -5.44
CA ARG A 65 -42.88 18.11 -4.28
C ARG A 65 -43.76 18.48 -3.08
N PRO A 66 -43.39 18.08 -1.85
CA PRO A 66 -42.90 19.06 -0.87
C PRO A 66 -41.76 18.47 0.02
N LEU A 67 -40.71 19.21 0.40
CA LEU A 67 -40.59 20.28 1.41
C LEU A 67 -39.89 19.76 2.68
N VAL A 68 -38.62 20.13 2.76
CA VAL A 68 -37.83 20.51 3.95
C VAL A 68 -38.44 20.25 5.34
N GLN A 69 -37.73 19.49 6.18
CA GLN A 69 -37.64 19.77 7.62
C GLN A 69 -36.19 19.66 8.11
N ILE A 70 -35.91 20.51 9.11
CA ILE A 70 -34.63 21.06 9.56
C ILE A 70 -34.39 20.64 11.03
N LEU A 71 -33.12 20.52 11.44
CA LEU A 71 -32.55 20.56 12.82
C LEU A 71 -32.69 19.31 13.73
N PRO A 72 -31.91 19.18 14.85
CA PRO A 72 -30.65 19.83 15.27
C PRO A 72 -29.47 18.87 15.58
N LYS A 73 -28.27 19.48 15.62
CA LYS A 73 -26.99 18.98 16.14
C LYS A 73 -27.09 18.52 17.61
N LEU A 74 -26.43 17.41 17.95
CA LEU A 74 -25.89 17.20 19.30
C LEU A 74 -24.40 16.80 19.26
N SER A 75 -23.65 17.45 20.13
CA SER A 75 -22.22 17.39 20.37
C SER A 75 -21.91 16.38 21.47
N THR A 76 -20.88 15.53 21.32
CA THR A 76 -20.13 14.92 22.46
C THR A 76 -18.87 14.25 21.92
N SER A 77 -17.72 14.90 22.06
CA SER A 77 -16.74 14.75 23.16
C SER A 77 -15.63 13.77 22.80
N SER A 78 -14.53 14.36 22.37
CA SER A 78 -13.20 13.76 22.25
C SER A 78 -12.63 13.38 23.61
N SER A 79 -12.07 12.18 23.74
CA SER A 79 -11.09 11.84 24.78
C SER A 79 -9.72 11.61 24.13
N PRO A 80 -8.65 12.27 24.63
CA PRO A 80 -7.29 12.05 24.16
C PRO A 80 -6.65 10.86 24.89
N VAL A 81 -6.02 9.97 24.12
CA VAL A 81 -5.18 8.88 24.66
C VAL A 81 -3.76 9.40 24.84
N SER A 82 -3.30 9.30 26.09
CA SER A 82 -1.98 9.65 26.58
C SER A 82 -0.84 8.91 25.87
N GLN A 83 0.22 9.65 25.52
CA GLN A 83 1.50 9.10 25.09
C GLN A 83 2.40 8.82 26.31
N PRO A 84 3.14 7.70 26.34
CA PRO A 84 4.20 7.49 27.32
C PRO A 84 5.50 8.18 26.89
N SER A 85 6.04 8.98 27.81
CA SER A 85 7.32 9.67 27.71
C SER A 85 8.47 8.68 28.00
N PHE A 86 9.34 8.44 27.02
CA PHE A 86 10.59 7.69 27.24
C PHE A 86 11.69 8.68 27.65
N GLY A 87 12.24 8.45 28.83
CA GLY A 87 13.35 9.21 29.39
C GLY A 87 14.59 9.11 28.50
N VAL A 88 15.07 10.26 28.06
CA VAL A 88 16.34 10.41 27.35
C VAL A 88 17.44 10.58 28.40
N THR A 89 18.30 9.58 28.52
CA THR A 89 19.54 9.65 29.29
C THR A 89 20.50 10.61 28.56
N GLN A 90 20.77 11.77 29.16
CA GLN A 90 21.80 12.70 28.69
C GLN A 90 23.17 12.06 28.90
N SER A 91 23.87 11.76 27.80
CA SER A 91 25.28 11.43 27.82
C SER A 91 26.08 12.70 27.61
N GLU A 92 26.87 13.04 28.62
CA GLU A 92 27.74 14.20 28.73
C GLU A 92 28.80 14.21 27.61
N LEU A 93 28.83 15.30 26.84
CA LEU A 93 29.78 15.53 25.76
C LEU A 93 31.00 16.31 26.29
N PRO A 94 32.23 15.95 25.90
CA PRO A 94 33.44 16.65 26.32
C PRO A 94 33.51 18.08 25.74
N PRO A 95 34.22 19.00 26.44
CA PRO A 95 34.25 20.43 26.12
C PRO A 95 34.87 20.71 24.76
N ALA A 96 34.17 21.54 23.99
CA ALA A 96 34.55 21.99 22.66
C ALA A 96 35.86 22.83 22.72
N PRO A 97 36.80 22.59 21.78
CA PRO A 97 37.98 23.44 21.65
C PRO A 97 37.60 24.84 21.14
N SER A 98 38.23 25.84 21.75
CA SER A 98 38.04 27.27 21.54
C SER A 98 38.12 27.70 20.06
N PRO A 99 37.37 28.74 19.66
CA PRO A 99 37.37 29.26 18.30
C PRO A 99 38.70 29.91 17.98
N ILE A 100 39.52 29.24 17.16
CA ILE A 100 40.69 29.85 16.53
C ILE A 100 40.15 30.79 15.45
N THR A 101 40.11 32.08 15.77
CA THR A 101 39.94 33.17 14.80
C THR A 101 41.21 33.28 13.97
N SER A 102 41.25 32.61 12.83
CA SER A 102 42.22 32.88 11.77
C SER A 102 41.51 33.61 10.63
N ASP A 103 41.61 34.94 10.72
CA ASP A 103 41.28 35.89 9.68
C ASP A 103 42.03 35.61 8.37
N SER A 104 41.42 36.09 7.28
CA SER A 104 41.95 36.13 5.92
C SER A 104 41.73 34.87 5.07
N PHE A 105 40.45 34.55 4.85
CA PHE A 105 40.07 33.88 3.61
C PHE A 105 40.04 34.91 2.47
N PRO A 106 40.71 34.67 1.33
CA PRO A 106 40.64 35.57 0.19
C PRO A 106 39.19 35.69 -0.26
N ASN A 107 38.71 36.93 -0.32
CA ASN A 107 37.37 37.27 -0.81
C ASN A 107 37.19 36.72 -2.22
N SER A 108 36.63 35.51 -2.29
CA SER A 108 36.33 34.79 -3.52
C SER A 108 35.52 35.72 -4.43
N THR A 109 36.12 36.05 -5.57
CA THR A 109 35.54 37.03 -6.50
C THR A 109 34.18 36.53 -6.99
N ALA A 110 33.31 37.42 -7.46
CA ALA A 110 32.03 37.03 -8.01
C ALA A 110 32.17 36.00 -9.18
N ALA A 111 33.32 36.01 -9.88
CA ALA A 111 33.69 35.05 -10.90
C ALA A 111 33.95 33.65 -10.32
N ASP A 112 34.68 33.56 -9.19
CA ASP A 112 34.97 32.29 -8.51
C ASP A 112 33.70 31.63 -7.98
N LYS A 113 32.80 32.42 -7.38
CA LYS A 113 31.49 31.91 -6.92
C LYS A 113 30.66 31.35 -8.07
N LYS A 114 30.69 31.98 -9.25
CA LYS A 114 30.03 31.45 -10.46
C LYS A 114 30.69 30.16 -10.93
N ARG A 115 32.02 30.09 -10.96
CA ARG A 115 32.79 28.89 -11.35
C ARG A 115 32.53 27.70 -10.42
N ILE A 116 32.48 27.93 -9.11
CA ILE A 116 32.15 26.90 -8.11
C ILE A 116 30.74 26.36 -8.34
N ARG A 117 29.74 27.22 -8.57
CA ARG A 117 28.36 26.79 -8.87
C ARG A 117 28.29 25.95 -10.15
N GLN A 118 28.99 26.37 -11.21
CA GLN A 118 29.06 25.62 -12.47
C GLN A 118 29.74 24.25 -12.29
N LEU A 119 30.85 24.18 -11.55
CA LEU A 119 31.54 22.93 -11.25
C LEU A 119 30.67 21.99 -10.41
N GLN A 120 30.03 22.49 -9.34
CA GLN A 120 29.09 21.70 -8.55
C GLN A 120 27.92 21.19 -9.39
N GLN A 121 27.39 21.99 -10.32
CA GLN A 121 26.34 21.56 -11.22
C GLN A 121 26.84 20.50 -12.22
N LYS A 122 28.06 20.63 -12.75
CA LYS A 122 28.70 19.61 -13.60
C LYS A 122 28.90 18.30 -12.84
N VAL A 123 29.39 18.35 -11.59
CA VAL A 123 29.54 17.16 -10.74
C VAL A 123 28.19 16.50 -10.45
N ARG A 124 27.14 17.27 -10.14
CA ARG A 124 25.77 16.72 -9.96
C ARG A 124 25.27 16.03 -11.23
N ARG A 125 25.47 16.65 -12.41
CA ARG A 125 25.07 16.08 -13.71
C ARG A 125 25.88 14.83 -14.07
N ALA A 126 27.19 14.83 -13.82
CA ALA A 126 28.06 13.68 -14.06
C ALA A 126 27.70 12.52 -13.13
N LYS A 127 27.52 12.78 -11.82
CA LYS A 127 27.11 11.76 -10.84
C LYS A 127 25.74 11.15 -11.17
N ALA A 128 24.81 11.94 -11.71
CA ALA A 128 23.53 11.44 -12.20
C ALA A 128 23.65 10.54 -13.44
N ARG A 129 24.71 10.70 -14.25
CA ARG A 129 25.00 9.88 -15.44
C ARG A 129 25.77 8.60 -15.10
N THR A 130 26.73 8.66 -14.18
CA THR A 130 27.62 7.53 -13.86
C THR A 130 27.00 6.54 -12.87
N GLY A 131 26.01 6.95 -12.06
CA GLY A 131 25.54 6.16 -10.91
C GLY A 131 24.77 4.86 -11.20
N GLY A 132 24.38 4.58 -12.46
CA GLY A 132 23.55 3.40 -12.77
C GLY A 132 24.26 2.25 -13.51
N GLY A 133 25.19 2.57 -14.41
CA GLY A 133 25.79 1.59 -15.32
C GLY A 133 26.79 0.66 -14.64
N ASN A 134 27.65 1.19 -13.77
CA ASN A 134 28.78 0.44 -13.21
C ASN A 134 28.36 -0.67 -12.22
N ILE A 135 27.17 -0.59 -11.62
CA ILE A 135 26.73 -1.60 -10.63
C ILE A 135 26.32 -2.89 -11.34
N LEU A 136 25.63 -2.78 -12.48
CA LEU A 136 25.21 -3.94 -13.27
C LEU A 136 26.43 -4.68 -13.85
N GLN A 137 27.43 -3.93 -14.31
CA GLN A 137 28.65 -4.52 -14.87
C GLN A 137 29.48 -5.24 -13.81
N LYS A 138 29.65 -4.64 -12.62
CA LYS A 138 30.32 -5.30 -11.49
C LYS A 138 29.56 -6.52 -10.98
N LEU A 139 28.23 -6.50 -11.04
CA LEU A 139 27.43 -7.68 -10.74
C LEU A 139 27.71 -8.79 -11.76
N ASP A 140 27.80 -8.47 -13.04
CA ASP A 140 28.12 -9.46 -14.07
C ASP A 140 29.50 -10.09 -13.85
N GLU A 141 30.47 -9.34 -13.34
CA GLU A 141 31.79 -9.87 -12.93
C GLU A 141 31.73 -10.74 -11.67
N LEU A 142 30.93 -10.35 -10.66
CA LEU A 142 30.85 -11.07 -9.38
C LEU A 142 30.01 -12.35 -9.43
N THR A 143 29.01 -12.40 -10.30
CA THR A 143 28.03 -13.51 -10.33
C THR A 143 28.48 -14.65 -11.26
N GLY A 144 29.52 -14.44 -12.08
CA GLY A 144 30.00 -15.43 -13.04
C GLY A 144 28.90 -15.92 -14.00
N ASP A 145 28.92 -17.22 -14.28
CA ASP A 145 28.01 -17.94 -15.20
C ASP A 145 26.69 -18.39 -14.54
N GLU A 146 26.43 -18.02 -13.28
CA GLU A 146 25.18 -18.37 -12.58
C GLU A 146 24.02 -17.46 -13.05
N ASP A 147 23.49 -17.76 -14.24
CA ASP A 147 22.44 -16.99 -14.91
C ASP A 147 21.17 -16.84 -14.06
N SER A 148 20.85 -17.87 -13.27
CA SER A 148 19.63 -17.91 -12.45
C SER A 148 19.63 -16.81 -11.38
N LEU A 149 20.70 -16.68 -10.61
CA LEU A 149 20.83 -15.71 -9.53
C LEU A 149 21.01 -14.28 -10.08
N LYS A 150 21.74 -14.17 -11.19
CA LYS A 150 21.96 -12.92 -11.92
C LYS A 150 20.65 -12.29 -12.38
N SER A 151 19.73 -13.08 -12.95
CA SER A 151 18.41 -12.60 -13.38
C SER A 151 17.60 -11.99 -12.22
N ILE A 152 17.65 -12.63 -11.05
CA ILE A 152 16.95 -12.20 -9.83
C ILE A 152 17.54 -10.89 -9.32
N ILE A 153 18.87 -10.79 -9.19
CA ILE A 153 19.52 -9.56 -8.71
C ILE A 153 19.25 -8.41 -9.69
N LYS A 154 19.38 -8.65 -11.01
CA LYS A 154 19.09 -7.64 -12.04
C LYS A 154 17.65 -7.14 -11.94
N SER A 155 16.69 -8.04 -11.76
CA SER A 155 15.29 -7.72 -11.51
C SER A 155 15.11 -6.83 -10.27
N GLN A 156 15.68 -7.22 -9.13
CA GLN A 156 15.54 -6.49 -7.87
C GLN A 156 16.18 -5.11 -7.97
N LEU A 157 17.40 -5.03 -8.53
CA LEU A 157 18.10 -3.77 -8.75
C LEU A 157 17.30 -2.85 -9.67
N HIS A 158 16.73 -3.39 -10.75
CA HIS A 158 15.89 -2.61 -11.65
C HIS A 158 14.63 -2.07 -10.94
N ARG A 159 14.03 -2.83 -10.02
CA ARG A 159 12.88 -2.36 -9.22
C ARG A 159 13.25 -1.27 -8.22
N LEU A 160 14.44 -1.35 -7.64
CA LEU A 160 14.95 -0.33 -6.72
C LEU A 160 15.35 0.96 -7.44
N THR A 161 15.94 0.84 -8.63
CA THR A 161 16.42 1.99 -9.42
C THR A 161 15.33 2.63 -10.28
N SER A 162 14.27 1.88 -10.64
CA SER A 162 13.20 2.41 -11.47
C SER A 162 12.35 3.45 -10.72
N ARG A 163 12.23 4.65 -11.31
CA ARG A 163 11.36 5.72 -10.80
C ARG A 163 9.86 5.42 -10.95
N LYS A 164 9.48 4.37 -11.70
CA LYS A 164 8.08 4.03 -11.97
C LYS A 164 7.49 3.28 -10.77
N LYS A 165 6.53 3.90 -10.08
CA LYS A 165 5.88 3.34 -8.87
C LYS A 165 5.15 2.00 -9.09
N LYS A 166 4.80 1.64 -10.33
CA LYS A 166 4.01 0.43 -10.64
C LYS A 166 4.58 -0.31 -11.86
N LYS A 167 5.61 -1.13 -11.65
CA LYS A 167 6.13 -2.03 -12.70
C LYS A 167 5.50 -3.42 -12.57
N ARG A 168 5.04 -3.97 -13.70
CA ARG A 168 4.57 -5.37 -13.79
C ARG A 168 5.71 -6.34 -13.47
N PHE A 169 5.37 -7.51 -12.92
CA PHE A 169 6.34 -8.58 -12.69
C PHE A 169 6.57 -9.36 -13.99
N SER A 170 7.84 -9.55 -14.36
CA SER A 170 8.26 -10.44 -15.44
C SER A 170 7.92 -11.89 -15.08
N GLN A 171 7.94 -12.78 -16.08
CA GLN A 171 7.61 -14.17 -15.83
C GLN A 171 8.63 -14.84 -14.91
N GLU A 172 9.92 -14.61 -15.14
CA GLU A 172 11.03 -15.04 -14.28
C GLU A 172 10.81 -14.61 -12.82
N GLU A 173 10.48 -13.33 -12.60
CA GLU A 173 10.22 -12.82 -11.25
C GLU A 173 9.03 -13.49 -10.57
N LYS A 174 7.97 -13.81 -11.34
CA LYS A 174 6.82 -14.55 -10.80
C LYS A 174 7.24 -15.94 -10.39
N VAL A 175 8.00 -16.65 -11.24
CA VAL A 175 8.50 -17.99 -10.96
C VAL A 175 9.36 -17.97 -9.70
N THR A 176 10.38 -17.11 -9.64
CA THR A 176 11.22 -16.95 -8.44
C THR A 176 10.39 -16.63 -7.20
N ALA A 177 9.45 -15.69 -7.29
CA ALA A 177 8.63 -15.31 -6.14
C ALA A 177 7.72 -16.46 -5.68
N LEU A 178 7.19 -17.28 -6.60
CA LEU A 178 6.43 -18.48 -6.28
C LEU A 178 7.34 -19.54 -5.66
N THR A 179 8.53 -19.78 -6.22
CA THR A 179 9.52 -20.71 -5.67
C THR A 179 9.87 -20.34 -4.23
N ILE A 180 10.20 -19.08 -3.94
CA ILE A 180 10.48 -18.59 -2.58
C ILE A 180 9.25 -18.75 -1.68
N TYR A 181 8.05 -18.48 -2.20
CA TYR A 181 6.81 -18.60 -1.43
C TYR A 181 6.50 -20.04 -1.02
N TYR A 182 6.80 -21.02 -1.87
CA TYR A 182 6.58 -22.43 -1.58
C TYR A 182 7.74 -23.09 -0.83
N SER A 183 8.98 -22.63 -1.03
CA SER A 183 10.14 -23.14 -0.31
C SER A 183 10.25 -22.59 1.11
N SER A 184 9.63 -21.44 1.39
CA SER A 184 9.62 -20.82 2.72
C SER A 184 8.22 -20.84 3.34
N THR A 185 8.17 -20.60 4.65
CA THR A 185 6.87 -20.37 5.31
C THR A 185 6.32 -19.00 4.90
N LYS A 186 4.98 -18.81 4.98
CA LYS A 186 4.35 -17.48 4.81
C LYS A 186 5.00 -16.39 5.67
N ARG A 187 5.48 -16.75 6.87
CA ARG A 187 6.22 -15.83 7.75
C ARG A 187 7.60 -15.50 7.17
N GLY A 188 8.35 -16.51 6.72
CA GLY A 188 9.65 -16.33 6.05
C GLY A 188 9.55 -15.41 4.83
N TYR A 189 8.54 -15.61 3.98
CA TYR A 189 8.28 -14.74 2.84
C TYR A 189 8.06 -13.28 3.23
N ARG A 190 7.26 -13.02 4.28
CA ARG A 190 7.05 -11.65 4.82
C ARG A 190 8.33 -11.07 5.42
N THR A 191 9.14 -11.89 6.07
CA THR A 191 10.44 -11.46 6.61
C THR A 191 11.36 -11.00 5.48
N LEU A 192 11.46 -11.76 4.38
CA LEU A 192 12.22 -11.38 3.20
C LEU A 192 11.74 -10.06 2.59
N GLN A 193 10.43 -9.81 2.56
CA GLN A 193 9.87 -8.52 2.15
C GLN A 193 10.30 -7.38 3.07
N LYS A 194 10.30 -7.60 4.40
CA LYS A 194 10.73 -6.62 5.39
C LYS A 194 12.23 -6.33 5.33
N LEU A 195 13.04 -7.33 4.97
CA LEU A 195 14.49 -7.17 4.75
C LEU A 195 14.83 -6.36 3.49
N GLY A 196 13.82 -5.96 2.71
CA GLY A 196 13.99 -5.02 1.60
C GLY A 196 13.92 -5.66 0.22
N LEU A 197 13.70 -6.98 0.12
CA LEU A 197 13.46 -7.62 -1.16
C LEU A 197 12.10 -7.16 -1.72
N ARG A 198 12.08 -6.70 -2.97
CA ARG A 198 10.87 -6.22 -3.65
C ARG A 198 10.06 -7.38 -4.22
N LEU A 199 9.64 -8.27 -3.34
CA LEU A 199 8.77 -9.40 -3.65
C LEU A 199 7.30 -8.96 -3.75
N PRO A 200 6.49 -9.60 -4.61
CA PRO A 200 5.05 -9.33 -4.73
C PRO A 200 4.31 -9.62 -3.42
N SER A 201 3.21 -8.90 -3.16
CA SER A 201 2.40 -9.16 -1.96
C SER A 201 1.77 -10.57 -2.01
N ILE A 202 1.44 -11.14 -0.85
CA ILE A 202 0.77 -12.45 -0.77
C ILE A 202 -0.55 -12.45 -1.58
N SER A 203 -1.31 -11.36 -1.56
CA SER A 203 -2.52 -11.23 -2.38
C SER A 203 -2.22 -11.30 -3.88
N THR A 204 -1.07 -10.79 -4.31
CA THR A 204 -0.60 -10.87 -5.69
C THR A 204 -0.22 -12.31 -6.06
N ILE A 205 0.49 -13.02 -5.16
CA ILE A 205 0.80 -14.45 -5.31
C ILE A 205 -0.48 -15.26 -5.46
N ASN A 206 -1.44 -15.10 -4.54
CA ASN A 206 -2.72 -15.80 -4.60
C ASN A 206 -3.49 -15.48 -5.89
N ARG A 207 -3.41 -14.25 -6.40
CA ARG A 207 -4.02 -13.88 -7.68
C ARG A 207 -3.36 -14.63 -8.85
N TRP A 208 -2.04 -14.80 -8.86
CA TRP A 208 -1.36 -15.60 -9.86
C TRP A 208 -1.71 -17.08 -9.74
N LEU A 209 -1.79 -17.61 -8.52
CA LEU A 209 -2.18 -19.00 -8.28
C LEU A 209 -3.58 -19.30 -8.81
N ARG A 210 -4.53 -18.37 -8.65
CA ARG A 210 -5.89 -18.50 -9.22
C ARG A 210 -5.94 -18.51 -10.74
N SER A 211 -4.91 -17.98 -11.42
CA SER A 211 -4.85 -18.05 -12.88
C SER A 211 -4.37 -19.40 -13.42
N PHE A 212 -3.84 -20.28 -12.57
CA PHE A 212 -3.56 -21.66 -12.95
C PHE A 212 -4.85 -22.47 -12.84
N THR A 213 -5.50 -22.67 -13.98
CA THR A 213 -6.65 -23.57 -14.10
C THR A 213 -6.13 -25.00 -14.11
N ILE A 214 -6.07 -25.64 -12.94
CA ILE A 214 -5.81 -27.07 -12.83
C ILE A 214 -7.16 -27.75 -13.06
N SER A 215 -7.40 -28.24 -14.27
CA SER A 215 -8.53 -29.14 -14.54
C SER A 215 -8.16 -30.57 -14.15
N PRO A 216 -9.12 -31.37 -13.65
CA PRO A 216 -8.90 -32.79 -13.46
C PRO A 216 -8.64 -33.47 -14.82
N GLY A 217 -7.53 -34.20 -14.93
CA GLY A 217 -7.12 -34.90 -16.16
C GLY A 217 -5.60 -34.92 -16.36
N ILE A 218 -5.17 -35.48 -17.49
CA ILE A 218 -3.77 -35.41 -17.94
C ILE A 218 -3.53 -33.98 -18.44
N ASN A 219 -2.61 -33.27 -17.79
CA ASN A 219 -2.29 -31.91 -18.16
C ASN A 219 -1.17 -31.92 -19.21
N ASN A 220 -1.52 -31.76 -20.48
CA ASN A 220 -0.58 -31.75 -21.61
C ASN A 220 0.47 -30.62 -21.54
N SER A 221 0.38 -29.72 -20.56
CA SER A 221 1.36 -28.64 -20.34
C SER A 221 2.56 -29.06 -19.48
N ILE A 222 2.61 -30.31 -19.01
CA ILE A 222 3.64 -30.82 -18.09
C ILE A 222 4.55 -31.88 -18.75
N GLU A 223 4.29 -32.25 -20.01
CA GLU A 223 5.21 -33.05 -20.84
C GLU A 223 6.23 -32.16 -21.56
#